data_AF-G4QH87-F1
#
_entry.id   AF-G4QH87-F1
#
_cell.length_a   1.000
_cell.length_b   1.000
_cell.length_c   1.000
_cell.angle_alpha   90.00
_cell.angle_beta   90.00
_cell.angle_gamma   90.00
#
_symmetry.space_group_name_H-M   'P 1'
#
loop_
_entity.id
_entity.type
_entity.pdbx_description
1 polymer ?
#
loop_
_entity_poly.entity_id
_entity_poly.type
_entity_poly.pdbx_seq_one_letter_code
_entity_poly.pdbx_strand_id
1 'polypeptide(L)'
;MKASMIQTLFVNTEYYNEVTLDSGINGIIDLDVIIDWATFIEAIMGDNLESYDDEELLDCYGIEKSDLNVEIDSSTFQKYQDRIYFWVDNEVGGNAKAFNLVTRLSLFITDEMGNGSMHGVTTSQSTANGSAKSVYIENETAAKWLQQAFANEGIAIEIKFT
;
A
#
# COMPACT_ATOMS: atom_id res chain seq x y z
N MET A 1 30.11 1.59 16.11
CA MET A 1 29.55 1.39 14.75
C MET A 1 28.08 1.10 14.93
N LYS A 2 27.18 1.99 14.48
CA LYS A 2 25.74 1.64 14.42
C LYS A 2 25.60 0.61 13.31
N ALA A 3 25.01 -0.55 13.61
CA ALA A 3 24.62 -1.49 12.58
C ALA A 3 23.71 -0.74 11.59
N SER A 4 24.08 -0.71 10.30
CA SER A 4 23.15 -0.23 9.27
C SER A 4 21.98 -1.20 9.26
N MET A 5 20.78 -0.72 9.58
CA MET A 5 19.55 -1.50 9.50
C MET A 5 19.38 -1.95 8.04
N ILE A 6 19.39 -3.26 7.79
CA ILE A 6 19.13 -3.81 6.46
C ILE A 6 17.62 -3.74 6.25
N GLN A 7 17.22 -3.16 5.12
CA GLN A 7 15.82 -3.09 4.71
C GLN A 7 15.48 -4.30 3.82
N THR A 8 14.39 -5.01 4.07
CA THR A 8 14.00 -6.18 3.27
C THR A 8 12.79 -5.86 2.38
N LEU A 9 12.92 -6.07 1.08
CA LEU A 9 11.84 -6.02 0.09
C LEU A 9 11.30 -7.44 -0.16
N PHE A 10 10.00 -7.61 -0.05
CA PHE A 10 9.31 -8.87 -0.35
C PHE A 10 8.57 -8.74 -1.67
N VAL A 11 8.89 -9.61 -2.62
CA VAL A 11 8.30 -9.68 -3.96
C VAL A 11 7.22 -10.75 -3.92
N ASN A 12 5.97 -10.34 -4.02
CA ASN A 12 4.82 -11.23 -3.93
C ASN A 12 4.51 -11.88 -5.28
N THR A 13 4.90 -13.15 -5.44
CA THR A 13 4.83 -13.86 -6.71
C THR A 13 3.42 -14.22 -7.16
N GLU A 14 2.47 -14.23 -6.22
CA GLU A 14 1.03 -14.43 -6.52
C GLU A 14 0.35 -13.15 -7.04
N TYR A 15 0.98 -11.98 -6.87
CA TYR A 15 0.41 -10.67 -7.18
C TYR A 15 1.30 -9.89 -8.15
N TYR A 16 1.54 -10.46 -9.33
CA TYR A 16 2.32 -9.84 -10.42
C TYR A 16 3.72 -9.36 -10.00
N ASN A 17 4.30 -9.98 -8.97
CA ASN A 17 5.57 -9.58 -8.37
C ASN A 17 5.57 -8.16 -7.76
N GLU A 18 4.44 -7.75 -7.18
CA GLU A 18 4.32 -6.51 -6.40
C GLU A 18 5.20 -6.57 -5.14
N VAL A 19 5.79 -5.43 -4.76
CA VAL A 19 6.84 -5.37 -3.75
C VAL A 19 6.44 -4.57 -2.51
N THR A 20 6.58 -5.19 -1.34
CA THR A 20 6.40 -4.57 -0.02
C THR A 20 7.73 -4.41 0.73
N LEU A 21 7.87 -3.34 1.52
CA LEU A 21 9.03 -3.12 2.41
C LEU A 21 8.73 -3.53 3.85
N ASP A 22 9.55 -4.45 4.38
CA ASP A 22 9.45 -5.11 5.69
C ASP A 22 8.08 -5.80 5.87
N SER A 23 8.08 -7.07 6.28
CA SER A 23 6.92 -8.00 6.24
C SER A 23 5.70 -7.63 7.12
N GLY A 24 5.53 -6.36 7.49
CA GLY A 24 4.37 -5.84 8.20
C GLY A 24 3.06 -5.95 7.41
N ILE A 25 3.08 -6.24 6.11
CA ILE A 25 1.86 -6.56 5.35
C ILE A 25 1.69 -8.08 5.23
N ASN A 26 1.62 -8.75 6.37
CA ASN A 26 0.81 -9.95 6.54
C ASN A 26 0.21 -9.97 7.96
N GLY A 27 0.14 -8.81 8.61
CA GLY A 27 -0.84 -8.60 9.65
C GLY A 27 -2.19 -8.57 8.96
N ILE A 28 -2.89 -9.72 8.97
CA ILE A 28 -4.33 -9.72 9.23
C ILE A 28 -4.56 -8.53 10.16
N ILE A 29 -5.30 -7.51 9.71
CA ILE A 29 -5.74 -6.47 10.61
C ILE A 29 -6.35 -7.25 11.77
N ASP A 30 -5.73 -7.16 12.96
CA ASP A 30 -6.23 -7.84 14.13
C ASP A 30 -7.50 -7.07 14.51
N LEU A 31 -8.60 -7.45 13.85
CA LEU A 31 -9.90 -6.75 13.86
C LEU A 31 -10.65 -6.99 15.17
N ASP A 32 -9.92 -7.11 16.28
CA ASP A 32 -10.45 -6.98 17.63
C ASP A 32 -10.65 -5.50 18.01
N VAL A 33 -10.48 -4.57 17.05
CA VAL A 33 -10.86 -3.17 17.22
C VAL A 33 -12.34 -3.01 16.95
N ILE A 34 -13.11 -2.86 18.03
CA ILE A 34 -14.52 -2.47 17.98
C ILE A 34 -14.57 -1.00 17.54
N ILE A 35 -15.01 -0.74 16.31
CA ILE A 35 -15.28 0.61 15.79
C ILE A 35 -16.71 0.68 15.27
N ASP A 36 -17.28 1.89 15.22
CA ASP A 36 -18.58 2.16 14.62
C ASP A 36 -18.45 2.56 13.14
N TRP A 37 -19.58 2.59 12.43
CA TRP A 37 -19.65 2.96 11.02
C TRP A 37 -19.12 4.37 10.73
N ALA A 38 -19.39 5.34 11.62
CA ALA A 38 -18.87 6.71 11.46
C ALA A 38 -17.34 6.72 11.47
N THR A 39 -16.73 6.07 12.46
CA THR A 39 -15.27 5.95 12.57
C THR A 39 -14.69 5.18 11.39
N PHE A 40 -15.36 4.12 10.93
CA PHE A 40 -14.93 3.38 9.76
C PHE A 40 -14.91 4.26 8.50
N ILE A 41 -15.98 5.01 8.23
CA ILE A 41 -16.08 5.86 7.03
C ILE A 41 -15.05 7.01 7.07
N GLU A 42 -14.95 7.73 8.19
CA GLU A 42 -14.08 8.91 8.26
C GLU A 42 -12.60 8.55 8.47
N ALA A 43 -12.31 7.61 9.38
CA ALA A 43 -10.93 7.35 9.80
C ALA A 43 -10.26 6.22 9.02
N ILE A 44 -11.02 5.25 8.49
CA ILE A 44 -10.46 4.11 7.73
C ILE A 44 -10.63 4.33 6.24
N MET A 45 -11.81 4.75 5.79
CA MET A 45 -12.07 5.00 4.37
C MET A 45 -11.63 6.39 3.91
N GLY A 46 -11.42 7.34 4.84
CA GLY A 46 -11.00 8.71 4.52
C GLY A 46 -12.10 9.56 3.86
N ASP A 47 -13.35 9.12 3.92
CA ASP A 47 -14.48 9.78 3.32
C ASP A 47 -15.03 10.87 4.26
N ASN A 48 -15.56 11.96 3.69
CA ASN A 48 -16.17 13.02 4.49
C ASN A 48 -17.64 12.67 4.77
N LEU A 49 -17.96 12.24 5.98
CA LEU A 49 -19.32 11.84 6.34
C LEU A 49 -20.35 12.97 6.18
N GLU A 50 -19.93 14.23 6.34
CA GLU A 50 -20.81 15.39 6.15
C GLU A 50 -21.25 15.59 4.70
N SER A 51 -20.54 15.01 3.72
CA SER A 51 -20.94 15.08 2.31
C SER A 51 -21.99 14.04 1.92
N TYR A 52 -22.32 13.09 2.80
CA TYR A 52 -23.28 12.02 2.50
C TYR A 52 -24.70 12.33 2.98
N ASP A 53 -25.67 12.18 2.09
CA ASP A 53 -27.07 12.00 2.47
C ASP A 53 -27.44 10.51 2.72
N ASP A 54 -28.70 10.25 3.08
CA ASP A 54 -29.16 8.90 3.41
C ASP A 54 -29.11 7.96 2.18
N GLU A 55 -29.33 8.49 0.97
CA GLU A 55 -29.31 7.72 -0.27
C GLU A 55 -27.87 7.35 -0.64
N GLU A 56 -26.93 8.30 -0.49
CA GLU A 56 -25.51 8.06 -0.75
C GLU A 56 -24.87 7.09 0.25
N LEU A 57 -25.26 7.11 1.52
CA LEU A 57 -24.81 6.12 2.52
C LEU A 57 -25.33 4.71 2.18
N LEU A 58 -26.59 4.61 1.74
CA LEU A 58 -27.17 3.34 1.36
C LEU A 58 -26.48 2.78 0.11
N ASP A 59 -26.19 3.63 -0.88
CA ASP A 59 -25.53 3.22 -2.12
C ASP A 59 -24.06 2.84 -1.91
N CYS A 60 -23.31 3.59 -1.10
CA CYS A 60 -21.88 3.36 -0.91
C CYS A 60 -21.57 2.32 0.17
N TYR A 61 -22.39 2.27 1.22
CA TYR A 61 -22.12 1.49 2.43
C TYR A 61 -23.23 0.49 2.78
N GLY A 62 -24.42 0.65 2.22
CA GLY A 62 -25.56 -0.22 2.52
C GLY A 62 -26.11 0.01 3.93
N ILE A 63 -25.96 1.21 4.46
CA ILE A 63 -26.39 1.61 5.80
C ILE A 63 -27.21 2.89 5.74
N GLU A 64 -28.01 3.14 6.78
CA GLU A 64 -28.71 4.41 6.97
C GLU A 64 -27.96 5.31 7.97
N LYS A 65 -28.29 6.61 8.06
CA LYS A 65 -27.70 7.50 9.09
C LYS A 65 -27.90 7.00 10.52
N SER A 66 -28.98 6.25 10.75
CA SER A 66 -29.27 5.68 12.07
C SER A 66 -28.24 4.63 12.50
N ASP A 67 -27.54 4.01 11.54
CA ASP A 67 -26.55 2.96 11.76
C ASP A 67 -25.14 3.49 12.06
N LEU A 68 -24.90 4.82 11.95
CA LEU A 68 -23.56 5.40 12.06
C LEU A 68 -22.84 5.10 13.39
N ASN A 69 -23.59 4.91 14.47
CA ASN A 69 -23.05 4.56 15.79
C ASN A 69 -23.13 3.05 16.09
N VAL A 70 -23.49 2.23 15.11
CA VAL A 70 -23.53 0.76 15.24
C VAL A 70 -22.13 0.22 15.02
N GLU A 71 -21.69 -0.64 15.93
CA GLU A 71 -20.41 -1.34 15.84
C GLU A 71 -20.38 -2.26 14.61
N ILE A 72 -19.27 -2.23 13.88
CA ILE A 72 -19.08 -3.08 12.72
C ILE A 72 -18.38 -4.38 13.11
N ASP A 73 -18.82 -5.46 12.51
CA ASP A 73 -18.19 -6.76 12.70
C ASP A 73 -17.05 -7.00 11.71
N SER A 74 -16.28 -8.06 11.95
CA SER A 74 -15.17 -8.48 11.08
C SER A 74 -15.61 -8.85 9.66
N SER A 75 -16.88 -9.18 9.43
CA SER A 75 -17.41 -9.47 8.10
C SER A 75 -17.57 -8.20 7.26
N THR A 76 -17.83 -7.07 7.92
CA THR A 76 -17.88 -5.75 7.27
C THR A 76 -16.51 -5.35 6.73
N PHE A 77 -15.44 -5.56 7.49
CA PHE A 77 -14.08 -5.30 7.00
C PHE A 77 -13.71 -6.18 5.80
N GLN A 78 -14.14 -7.45 5.79
CA GLN A 78 -13.93 -8.33 4.64
C GLN A 78 -14.68 -7.82 3.39
N LYS A 79 -15.91 -7.31 3.55
CA LYS A 79 -16.70 -6.72 2.46
C LYS A 79 -15.99 -5.52 1.81
N TYR A 80 -15.26 -4.73 2.59
CA TYR A 80 -14.56 -3.52 2.13
C TYR A 80 -13.05 -3.71 2.01
N GLN A 81 -12.54 -4.93 2.12
CA GLN A 81 -11.11 -5.24 2.22
C GLN A 81 -10.30 -4.62 1.08
N ASP A 82 -10.77 -4.75 -0.17
CA ASP A 82 -10.10 -4.17 -1.34
C ASP A 82 -10.02 -2.64 -1.29
N ARG A 83 -11.07 -2.00 -0.76
CA ARG A 83 -11.17 -0.53 -0.64
C ARG A 83 -10.36 -0.01 0.56
N ILE A 84 -10.28 -0.79 1.65
CA ILE A 84 -9.41 -0.49 2.80
C ILE A 84 -7.94 -0.59 2.40
N TYR A 85 -7.54 -1.67 1.70
CA TYR A 85 -6.18 -1.82 1.20
C TYR A 85 -5.82 -0.70 0.23
N PHE A 86 -6.76 -0.27 -0.62
CA PHE A 86 -6.58 0.88 -1.51
C PHE A 86 -6.24 2.20 -0.79
N TRP A 87 -6.78 2.44 0.41
CA TRP A 87 -6.53 3.64 1.20
C TRP A 87 -5.29 3.52 2.11
N VAL A 88 -5.03 2.36 2.71
CA VAL A 88 -3.87 2.13 3.59
C VAL A 88 -2.54 2.09 2.80
N ASP A 89 -2.56 1.59 1.56
CA ASP A 89 -1.38 1.59 0.68
C ASP A 89 -1.06 2.96 0.07
N ASN A 90 -1.88 3.99 0.28
CA ASN A 90 -1.71 5.29 -0.35
C ASN A 90 -0.65 6.21 0.32
N GLU A 91 -0.35 6.05 1.62
CA GLU A 91 0.62 6.92 2.32
C GLU A 91 1.57 6.22 3.32
N VAL A 92 1.22 5.07 3.90
CA VAL A 92 1.96 4.49 5.06
C VAL A 92 2.23 2.98 4.97
N GLY A 93 1.65 2.29 3.97
CA GLY A 93 1.84 0.86 3.71
C GLY A 93 3.24 0.47 3.23
N GLY A 94 3.56 -0.82 3.33
CA GLY A 94 4.84 -1.38 2.84
C GLY A 94 5.05 -1.19 1.34
N ASN A 95 3.98 -1.15 0.53
CA ASN A 95 4.03 -0.84 -0.91
C ASN A 95 4.48 0.62 -1.16
N ALA A 96 3.84 1.60 -0.49
CA ALA A 96 4.25 3.00 -0.55
C ALA A 96 5.70 3.21 -0.04
N LYS A 97 6.11 2.48 1.01
CA LYS A 97 7.49 2.53 1.50
C LYS A 97 8.48 1.93 0.50
N ALA A 98 8.15 0.83 -0.17
CA ALA A 98 8.95 0.25 -1.24
C ALA A 98 9.06 1.24 -2.42
N PHE A 99 7.95 1.86 -2.83
CA PHE A 99 7.93 2.89 -3.87
C PHE A 99 8.83 4.09 -3.53
N ASN A 100 8.70 4.65 -2.33
CA ASN A 100 9.53 5.75 -1.87
C ASN A 100 11.02 5.35 -1.77
N LEU A 101 11.32 4.13 -1.31
CA LEU A 101 12.69 3.65 -1.24
C LEU A 101 13.32 3.52 -2.63
N VAL A 102 12.59 2.97 -3.60
CA VAL A 102 13.07 2.76 -4.98
C VAL A 102 13.19 4.07 -5.74
N THR A 103 12.22 4.97 -5.65
CA THR A 103 12.28 6.29 -6.31
C THR A 103 13.37 7.20 -5.75
N ARG A 104 13.80 7.00 -4.49
CA ARG A 104 14.97 7.69 -3.93
C ARG A 104 16.27 7.37 -4.65
N LEU A 105 16.39 6.18 -5.24
CA LEU A 105 17.44 5.95 -6.22
C LEU A 105 17.05 6.75 -7.46
N SER A 106 17.64 7.94 -7.64
CA SER A 106 17.51 8.75 -8.87
C SER A 106 18.18 8.07 -10.09
N LEU A 107 18.20 6.74 -10.12
CA LEU A 107 18.77 5.85 -11.13
C LEU A 107 17.75 5.49 -12.22
N PHE A 108 16.46 5.76 -11.99
CA PHE A 108 15.39 5.57 -12.95
C PHE A 108 14.94 6.92 -13.49
N ILE A 109 14.79 7.05 -14.81
CA ILE A 109 14.06 8.20 -15.38
C ILE A 109 12.60 7.99 -15.01
N THR A 110 12.11 8.78 -14.07
CA THR A 110 10.70 8.80 -13.71
C THR A 110 10.02 10.05 -14.26
N ASP A 111 8.71 9.96 -14.50
CA ASP A 111 7.90 11.16 -14.72
C ASP A 111 7.74 11.99 -13.43
N GLU A 112 6.98 13.08 -13.51
CA GLU A 112 6.71 13.98 -12.37
C GLU A 112 5.96 13.30 -11.21
N MET A 113 5.40 12.12 -11.44
CA MET A 113 4.69 11.30 -10.46
C MET A 113 5.52 10.09 -9.98
N GLY A 114 6.78 9.97 -10.40
CA GLY A 114 7.63 8.85 -9.99
C GLY A 114 7.40 7.56 -10.79
N ASN A 115 6.61 7.59 -11.88
CA ASN A 115 6.42 6.43 -12.76
C ASN A 115 7.64 6.19 -13.63
N GLY A 116 8.11 4.96 -13.69
CA GLY A 116 9.27 4.61 -14.48
C GLY A 116 9.48 3.11 -14.56
N SER A 117 10.28 2.67 -15.54
CA SER A 117 10.69 1.28 -15.64
C SER A 117 12.14 1.19 -16.10
N MET A 118 12.94 0.37 -15.43
CA MET A 118 14.31 0.08 -15.85
C MET A 118 14.74 -1.30 -15.35
N HIS A 119 15.44 -2.04 -16.20
CA HIS A 119 16.05 -3.34 -15.85
C HIS A 119 15.07 -4.34 -15.18
N GLY A 120 13.79 -4.32 -15.56
CA GLY A 120 12.75 -5.20 -15.00
C GLY A 120 12.21 -4.76 -13.64
N VAL A 121 12.51 -3.53 -13.20
CA VAL A 121 11.88 -2.87 -12.04
C VAL A 121 10.96 -1.78 -12.55
N THR A 122 9.71 -1.77 -12.08
CA THR A 122 8.71 -0.77 -12.48
C THR A 122 8.13 -0.09 -11.25
N THR A 123 8.11 1.25 -11.27
CA THR A 123 7.35 2.08 -10.32
C THR A 123 6.10 2.59 -11.03
N SER A 124 4.94 2.45 -10.37
CA SER A 124 3.65 2.89 -10.90
C SER A 124 2.88 3.66 -9.83
N GLN A 125 2.31 4.79 -10.25
CA GLN A 125 1.43 5.70 -9.54
C GLN A 125 0.31 6.08 -10.51
N SER A 126 -0.88 5.52 -10.29
CA SER A 126 -2.09 5.94 -11.00
C SER A 126 -2.76 7.08 -10.23
N THR A 127 -3.31 8.08 -10.93
CA THR A 127 -4.13 9.16 -10.30
C THR A 127 -5.61 9.02 -10.63
N ALA A 128 -6.00 8.10 -11.51
CA ALA A 128 -7.33 8.06 -12.12
C ALA A 128 -8.47 7.74 -11.13
N ASN A 129 -8.19 7.07 -10.01
CA ASN A 129 -9.15 6.78 -8.94
C ASN A 129 -8.55 6.98 -7.53
N GLY A 130 -7.41 7.67 -7.39
CA GLY A 130 -6.58 7.75 -6.17
C GLY A 130 -5.14 7.25 -6.40
N SER A 131 -4.18 7.64 -5.55
CA SER A 131 -2.72 7.49 -5.80
C SER A 131 -2.13 6.12 -5.41
N ALA A 132 -2.51 5.05 -6.11
CA ALA A 132 -1.92 3.72 -5.86
C ALA A 132 -0.43 3.69 -6.24
N LYS A 133 0.48 3.64 -5.24
CA LYS A 133 1.93 3.53 -5.43
C LYS A 133 2.38 2.07 -5.34
N SER A 134 2.85 1.52 -6.45
CA SER A 134 3.31 0.13 -6.54
C SER A 134 4.70 0.02 -7.13
N VAL A 135 5.44 -0.98 -6.66
CA VAL A 135 6.72 -1.41 -7.24
C VAL A 135 6.57 -2.85 -7.69
N TYR A 136 7.08 -3.15 -8.87
CA TYR A 136 7.12 -4.50 -9.42
C TYR A 136 8.55 -4.88 -9.75
N ILE A 137 8.97 -6.10 -9.36
CA ILE A 137 10.27 -6.67 -9.70
C ILE A 137 10.04 -7.94 -10.52
N GLU A 138 10.29 -7.87 -11.82
CA GLU A 138 9.92 -8.92 -12.78
C GLU A 138 10.56 -10.28 -12.46
N ASN A 139 11.80 -10.30 -12.00
CA ASN A 139 12.56 -11.53 -11.78
C ASN A 139 13.83 -11.32 -10.93
N GLU A 140 14.54 -12.40 -10.63
CA GLU A 140 15.79 -12.36 -9.85
C GLU A 140 16.90 -11.50 -10.47
N THR A 141 16.93 -11.34 -11.80
CA THR A 141 17.94 -10.51 -12.46
C THR A 141 17.69 -9.03 -12.15
N ALA A 142 16.42 -8.61 -12.21
CA ALA A 142 16.00 -7.28 -11.79
C ALA A 142 16.29 -7.04 -10.30
N ALA A 143 16.04 -8.04 -9.45
CA ALA A 143 16.36 -7.97 -8.02
C ALA A 143 17.86 -7.77 -7.75
N LYS A 144 18.73 -8.57 -8.39
CA LYS A 144 20.19 -8.45 -8.24
C LYS A 144 20.71 -7.09 -8.69
N TRP A 145 20.17 -6.58 -9.80
CA TRP A 145 20.51 -5.25 -10.29
C TRP A 145 20.11 -4.17 -9.27
N LEU A 146 18.90 -4.24 -8.72
CA LEU A 146 18.41 -3.29 -7.71
C LEU A 146 19.25 -3.32 -6.42
N GLN A 147 19.64 -4.51 -5.96
CA GLN A 147 20.54 -4.66 -4.80
C GLN A 147 21.89 -3.98 -5.04
N GLN A 148 22.47 -4.15 -6.23
CA GLN A 148 23.73 -3.52 -6.59
C GLN A 148 23.59 -1.99 -6.66
N ALA A 149 22.47 -1.50 -7.20
CA ALA A 149 22.16 -0.09 -7.29
C ALA A 149 22.11 0.59 -5.90
N PHE A 150 21.41 -0.01 -4.93
CA PHE A 150 21.41 0.48 -3.55
C PHE A 150 22.77 0.36 -2.86
N ALA A 151 23.51 -0.72 -3.11
CA ALA A 151 24.83 -0.92 -2.53
C ALA A 151 25.82 0.18 -2.97
N ASN A 152 25.71 0.66 -4.22
CA ASN A 152 26.52 1.76 -4.74
C ASN A 152 26.24 3.09 -3.99
N GLU A 153 25.02 3.28 -3.48
CA GLU A 153 24.62 4.42 -2.64
C GLU A 153 24.88 4.18 -1.13
N GLY A 154 25.54 3.08 -0.78
CA GLY A 154 25.84 2.72 0.61
C GLY A 154 24.61 2.25 1.41
N ILE A 155 23.52 1.85 0.73
CA ILE A 155 22.30 1.33 1.35
C ILE A 155 22.29 -0.19 1.17
N ALA A 156 22.19 -0.93 2.28
CA ALA A 156 22.05 -2.38 2.24
C ALA A 156 20.56 -2.77 2.19
N ILE A 157 20.16 -3.46 1.13
CA ILE A 157 18.82 -4.05 1.01
C ILE A 157 18.89 -5.56 0.77
N GLU A 158 17.88 -6.27 1.23
CA GLU A 158 17.63 -7.68 0.93
C GLU A 158 16.35 -7.79 0.09
N ILE A 159 16.30 -8.70 -0.88
CA ILE A 159 15.10 -8.94 -1.70
C ILE A 159 14.74 -10.42 -1.61
N LYS A 160 13.48 -10.71 -1.28
CA LYS A 160 12.95 -12.07 -1.12
C LYS A 160 11.73 -12.25 -2.00
N PHE A 161 11.71 -13.29 -2.82
CA PHE A 161 10.51 -13.71 -3.52
C PHE A 161 9.70 -14.61 -2.58
N THR A 162 8.43 -14.29 -2.42
CA THR A 162 7.47 -14.98 -1.53
C THR A 162 6.24 -15.43 -2.27
#